data_AF-A0ABD2PRN8-F1
#
_entry.id   AF-A0ABD2PRN8-F1
#
_cell.length_a   1.000
_cell.length_b   1.000
_cell.length_c   1.000
_cell.angle_alpha   90.00
_cell.angle_beta   90.00
_cell.angle_gamma   90.00
#
_symmetry.space_group_name_H-M   'P 1'
#
loop_
_entity.id
_entity.type
_entity.pdbx_description
1 polymer ?
#
loop_
_entity_poly.entity_id
_entity_poly.type
_entity_poly.pdbx_seq_one_letter_code
_entity_poly.pdbx_strand_id
1 'polypeptide(L)'
;MTSHLLDIDSRFLAFYGNDEFSHYNMINNHLIEPEPGFHNVLQTINESSKVLILCDPPFSAVMSILRESLERLRSTMATSFTSLMLILPYFTLKHLNQNARHAKLTMLDYRIDYCNHKKLSKASFVRIFTDLPPAHVKPHKSWQSLYS
;
A
#
# COMPACT_ATOMS: atom_id res chain seq x y z
N MET A 1 -6.79 -14.95 -5.98
CA MET A 1 -6.41 -13.81 -5.12
C MET A 1 -7.58 -12.86 -5.13
N THR A 2 -8.09 -12.46 -3.97
CA THR A 2 -9.15 -11.45 -3.84
C THR A 2 -8.49 -10.08 -3.60
N SER A 3 -9.14 -9.00 -4.04
CA SER A 3 -8.66 -7.64 -3.85
C SER A 3 -9.84 -6.72 -3.55
N HIS A 4 -9.62 -5.73 -2.69
CA HIS A 4 -10.58 -4.68 -2.39
C HIS A 4 -9.87 -3.32 -2.50
N LEU A 5 -10.46 -2.39 -3.25
CA LEU A 5 -9.90 -1.08 -3.54
C LEU A 5 -10.46 -0.04 -2.56
N LEU A 6 -9.55 0.65 -1.87
CA LEU A 6 -9.86 1.82 -1.04
C LEU A 6 -9.33 3.06 -1.74
N ASP A 7 -10.21 3.95 -2.19
CA ASP A 7 -9.82 5.19 -2.86
C ASP A 7 -10.74 6.35 -2.50
N ILE A 8 -10.22 7.57 -2.58
CA ILE A 8 -10.97 8.82 -2.36
C ILE A 8 -11.80 9.19 -3.60
N ASP A 9 -11.51 8.59 -4.75
CA ASP A 9 -12.20 8.88 -5.99
C ASP A 9 -13.52 8.11 -6.11
N SER A 10 -14.63 8.78 -5.82
CA SER A 10 -15.98 8.22 -5.91
C SER A 10 -16.38 7.75 -7.30
N ARG A 11 -15.65 8.14 -8.36
CA ARG A 11 -15.93 7.67 -9.74
C ARG A 11 -15.80 6.15 -9.86
N PHE A 12 -15.03 5.51 -8.98
CA PHE A 12 -14.90 4.04 -8.94
C PHE A 12 -16.19 3.32 -8.53
N LEU A 13 -17.12 3.98 -7.83
CA LEU A 13 -18.45 3.42 -7.51
C LEU A 13 -19.23 3.02 -8.77
N ALA A 14 -18.95 3.64 -9.92
CA ALA A 14 -19.62 3.30 -11.17
C ALA A 14 -19.08 2.00 -11.81
N PHE A 15 -17.94 1.48 -11.35
CA PHE A 15 -17.22 0.36 -11.99
C PHE A 15 -17.09 -0.88 -11.10
N TYR A 16 -17.19 -0.73 -9.78
CA TYR A 16 -16.93 -1.81 -8.82
C TYR A 16 -18.15 -2.08 -7.93
N GLY A 17 -18.33 -3.35 -7.55
CA GLY A 17 -19.33 -3.72 -6.55
C GLY A 17 -18.90 -3.37 -5.12
N ASN A 18 -19.85 -3.44 -4.18
CA ASN A 18 -19.62 -3.11 -2.77
C ASN A 18 -18.50 -3.96 -2.13
N ASP A 19 -18.35 -5.23 -2.52
CA ASP A 19 -17.28 -6.09 -1.98
C ASP A 19 -15.91 -5.87 -2.66
N GLU A 20 -15.84 -5.02 -3.68
CA GLU A 20 -14.62 -4.75 -4.46
C GLU A 20 -14.07 -3.34 -4.23
N PHE A 21 -14.91 -2.38 -3.82
CA PHE A 21 -14.52 -0.99 -3.62
C PHE A 21 -15.18 -0.38 -2.38
N SER A 22 -14.48 0.55 -1.73
CA SER A 22 -15.07 1.45 -0.74
C SER A 22 -14.48 2.85 -0.85
N HIS A 23 -15.38 3.84 -0.83
CA HIS A 23 -15.02 5.26 -0.89
C HIS A 23 -14.35 5.66 0.43
N TYR A 24 -13.05 5.91 0.39
CA TYR A 24 -12.18 5.93 1.56
C TYR A 24 -11.15 7.05 1.51
N ASN A 25 -11.01 7.77 2.61
CA ASN A 25 -9.95 8.75 2.82
C ASN A 25 -8.82 8.14 3.66
N MET A 26 -7.69 7.92 3.00
CA MET A 26 -6.49 7.34 3.58
C MET A 26 -5.80 8.23 4.63
N ILE A 27 -5.94 9.55 4.58
CA ILE A 27 -5.23 10.46 5.49
C ILE A 27 -5.83 10.44 6.89
N ASN A 28 -7.12 10.19 7.02
CA ASN A 28 -7.82 10.14 8.30
C ASN A 28 -8.45 8.76 8.60
N ASN A 29 -8.21 7.76 7.75
CA ASN A 29 -8.78 6.42 7.86
C ASN A 29 -10.32 6.44 7.94
N HIS A 30 -10.97 7.21 7.06
CA HIS A 30 -12.41 7.41 7.07
C HIS A 30 -13.08 6.78 5.84
N LEU A 31 -14.01 5.85 6.08
CA LEU A 31 -14.99 5.42 5.07
C LEU A 31 -16.04 6.52 4.92
N ILE A 32 -16.13 7.11 3.72
CA ILE A 32 -16.98 8.28 3.46
C ILE A 32 -18.45 7.88 3.39
N GLU A 33 -18.73 6.74 2.77
CA GLU A 33 -20.05 6.14 2.76
C GLU A 33 -20.02 4.94 3.72
N PRO A 34 -21.00 4.80 4.63
CA PRO A 34 -21.08 3.68 5.56
C PRO A 34 -21.56 2.40 4.85
N GLU A 35 -20.96 2.09 3.71
CA GLU A 35 -21.28 0.91 2.93
C GLU A 35 -20.75 -0.35 3.63
N PRO A 36 -21.53 -1.44 3.66
CA PRO A 36 -21.12 -2.67 4.33
C PRO A 36 -19.92 -3.34 3.63
N GLY A 37 -19.57 -2.92 2.42
CA GLY A 37 -18.54 -3.51 1.57
C GLY A 37 -17.22 -3.80 2.28
N PHE A 38 -16.52 -2.77 2.76
CA PHE A 38 -15.25 -2.98 3.45
C PHE A 38 -15.40 -3.78 4.74
N HIS A 39 -16.50 -3.58 5.50
CA HIS A 39 -16.78 -4.36 6.69
C HIS A 39 -16.98 -5.85 6.39
N ASN A 40 -17.67 -6.19 5.31
CA ASN A 40 -17.86 -7.56 4.84
C ASN A 40 -16.50 -8.19 4.47
N VAL A 41 -15.65 -7.43 3.75
CA VAL A 41 -14.30 -7.91 3.41
C VAL A 41 -13.49 -8.21 4.67
N LEU A 42 -13.51 -7.34 5.68
CA LEU A 42 -12.84 -7.59 6.94
C LEU A 42 -13.35 -8.86 7.64
N GLN A 43 -14.65 -9.17 7.56
CA GLN A 43 -15.22 -10.40 8.12
C GLN A 43 -14.75 -11.68 7.42
N THR A 44 -14.30 -11.58 6.16
CA THR A 44 -13.72 -12.75 5.45
C THR A 44 -12.28 -13.06 5.87
N ILE A 45 -11.60 -12.10 6.51
CA ILE A 45 -10.22 -12.25 6.99
C ILE A 45 -10.24 -12.98 8.33
N ASN A 46 -9.60 -14.15 8.37
CA ASN A 46 -9.39 -14.92 9.60
C ASN A 46 -7.91 -14.93 10.01
N GLU A 47 -7.59 -15.49 11.16
CA GLU A 47 -6.23 -15.52 11.73
C GLU A 47 -5.18 -16.13 10.79
N SER A 48 -5.56 -17.07 9.93
CA SER A 48 -4.67 -17.74 8.96
C SER A 48 -4.55 -17.01 7.62
N SER A 49 -5.33 -15.96 7.40
CA SER A 49 -5.34 -15.20 6.14
C SER A 49 -4.05 -14.42 5.97
N LYS A 50 -3.53 -14.36 4.74
CA LYS A 50 -2.36 -13.52 4.41
C LYS A 50 -2.86 -12.27 3.71
N VAL A 51 -2.59 -11.11 4.29
CA VAL A 51 -3.08 -9.82 3.79
C VAL A 51 -1.89 -8.97 3.38
N LEU A 52 -1.99 -8.34 2.22
CA LEU A 52 -1.04 -7.35 1.75
C LEU A 52 -1.77 -6.04 1.55
N ILE A 53 -1.39 -5.02 2.31
CA ILE A 53 -1.80 -3.63 2.06
C ILE A 53 -0.80 -3.04 1.08
N LEU A 54 -1.25 -2.81 -0.16
CA LEU A 54 -0.47 -2.13 -1.20
C LEU A 54 -1.00 -0.71 -1.36
N CYS A 55 -0.12 0.29 -1.29
CA CYS A 55 -0.51 1.69 -1.33
C CYS A 55 0.43 2.51 -2.21
N ASP A 56 -0.15 3.24 -3.17
CA ASP A 56 0.52 4.24 -4.01
C ASP A 56 -0.09 5.63 -3.72
N PRO A 57 0.29 6.27 -2.60
CA PRO A 57 -0.32 7.50 -2.14
C PRO A 57 0.19 8.71 -2.94
N PRO A 58 -0.56 9.83 -2.98
CA PRO A 58 -0.03 11.10 -3.51
C PRO A 58 1.27 11.50 -2.80
N PHE A 59 2.32 11.82 -3.57
CA PHE A 59 3.67 12.07 -3.01
C PHE A 59 3.74 13.31 -2.11
N SER A 60 2.76 14.21 -2.20
CA SER A 60 2.62 15.38 -1.33
C SER A 60 2.00 15.08 0.04
N ALA A 61 1.59 13.83 0.30
CA ALA A 61 1.03 13.45 1.59
C ALA A 61 2.06 13.62 2.72
N VAL A 62 1.58 13.91 3.93
CA VAL A 62 2.43 13.97 5.12
C VAL A 62 2.79 12.54 5.54
N MET A 63 4.05 12.14 5.33
CA MET A 63 4.51 10.75 5.51
C MET A 63 4.20 10.18 6.90
N SER A 64 4.27 10.99 7.96
CA SER A 64 3.96 10.55 9.33
C SER A 64 2.46 10.24 9.50
N ILE A 65 1.57 11.06 8.95
CA ILE A 65 0.12 10.86 9.01
C ILE A 65 -0.29 9.65 8.15
N LEU A 66 0.28 9.55 6.95
CA LEU A 66 0.11 8.40 6.07
C LEU A 66 0.51 7.10 6.79
N ARG A 67 1.71 7.07 7.39
CA ARG A 67 2.18 5.88 8.08
C ARG A 67 1.27 5.48 9.23
N GLU A 68 0.86 6.45 10.05
CA GLU A 68 -0.06 6.20 11.17
C GLU A 68 -1.41 5.67 10.68
N SER A 69 -1.96 6.23 9.61
CA SER A 69 -3.26 5.81 9.07
C SER A 69 -3.23 4.40 8.49
N LEU A 70 -2.13 4.01 7.85
CA LEU A 70 -1.93 2.65 7.34
C LEU A 70 -1.74 1.63 8.45
N GLU A 71 -1.08 2.01 9.55
CA GLU A 71 -0.94 1.13 10.72
C GLU A 71 -2.28 0.95 11.44
N ARG A 72 -3.12 1.99 11.48
CA ARG A 72 -4.51 1.84 11.94
C ARG A 72 -5.31 0.90 11.05
N LEU A 73 -5.21 1.04 9.72
CA LEU A 73 -5.84 0.11 8.78
C LEU A 73 -5.35 -1.32 9.01
N ARG A 74 -4.04 -1.51 9.20
CA ARG A 74 -3.46 -2.82 9.50
C ARG A 74 -4.02 -3.41 10.79
N SER A 75 -4.24 -2.59 11.82
CA SER A 75 -4.80 -3.04 13.10
C SER A 75 -6.25 -3.51 13.03
N THR A 76 -7.00 -3.16 11.97
CA THR A 76 -8.36 -3.68 11.77
C THR A 76 -8.38 -5.08 11.18
N MET A 77 -7.23 -5.60 10.72
CA MET A 77 -7.12 -6.94 10.15
C MET A 77 -7.10 -7.97 11.29
N ALA A 78 -7.97 -8.99 11.21
CA ALA A 78 -8.03 -10.07 12.20
C ALA A 78 -6.87 -11.08 12.12
N THR A 79 -5.79 -10.75 11.40
CA THR A 79 -4.61 -11.60 11.21
C THR A 79 -3.32 -10.86 11.47
N SER A 80 -2.37 -11.55 12.10
CA SER A 80 -1.00 -11.10 12.27
C SER A 80 -0.17 -11.18 10.98
N PHE A 81 -0.65 -11.88 9.95
CA PHE A 81 0.02 -12.00 8.65
C PHE A 81 -0.36 -10.87 7.70
N THR A 82 -0.35 -9.63 8.20
CA THR A 82 -0.60 -8.42 7.40
C THR A 82 0.70 -7.69 7.13
N SER A 83 1.07 -7.62 5.85
CA SER A 83 2.26 -6.91 5.37
C SER A 83 1.89 -5.59 4.68
N LEU A 84 2.84 -4.67 4.66
CA LEU A 84 2.70 -3.35 4.03
C LEU A 84 3.67 -3.22 2.85
N MET A 85 3.17 -2.68 1.73
CA MET A 85 3.98 -2.22 0.60
C MET A 85 3.56 -0.81 0.20
N LEU A 86 4.50 0.14 0.29
CA LEU A 86 4.30 1.53 -0.10
C LEU A 86 5.10 1.85 -1.35
N ILE A 87 4.46 2.50 -2.31
CA ILE A 87 5.09 2.95 -3.54
C ILE A 87 5.31 4.46 -3.39
N LEU A 88 6.56 4.86 -3.18
CA LEU A 88 6.90 6.25 -2.83
C LEU A 88 8.29 6.63 -3.36
N PRO A 89 8.63 7.93 -3.44
CA PRO A 89 9.97 8.38 -3.77
C PRO A 89 11.02 7.88 -2.78
N TYR A 90 12.19 7.41 -3.24
CA TYR A 90 13.21 6.77 -2.39
C TYR A 90 13.65 7.63 -1.18
N PHE A 91 13.62 8.96 -1.33
CA PHE A 91 14.04 9.91 -0.30
C PHE A 91 13.05 10.05 0.86
N THR A 92 11.85 9.45 0.79
CA THR A 92 10.85 9.54 1.87
C THR A 92 11.07 8.53 3.01
N LEU A 93 11.95 7.54 2.84
CA LEU A 93 12.18 6.46 3.81
C LEU A 93 12.45 6.97 5.22
N LYS A 94 13.32 7.99 5.33
CA LYS A 94 13.67 8.57 6.63
C LYS A 94 12.43 9.11 7.34
N HIS A 95 11.49 9.71 6.61
CA HIS A 95 10.25 10.25 7.16
C HIS A 95 9.24 9.16 7.53
N LEU A 96 9.17 8.08 6.75
CA LEU A 96 8.33 6.92 7.08
C LEU A 96 8.79 6.21 8.37
N ASN A 97 10.10 6.15 8.60
CA ASN A 97 10.71 5.47 9.75
C ASN A 97 11.07 6.42 10.91
N GLN A 98 10.70 7.70 10.85
CA GLN A 98 11.02 8.69 11.89
C GLN A 98 10.36 8.36 13.25
N ASN A 99 9.22 7.67 13.24
CA ASN A 99 8.50 7.29 14.45
C ASN A 99 8.83 5.86 14.87
N ALA A 100 9.40 5.69 16.06
CA ALA A 100 9.85 4.40 16.61
C ALA A 100 8.72 3.42 17.01
N ARG A 101 7.45 3.80 16.85
CA ARG A 101 6.29 2.99 17.30
C ARG A 101 5.96 1.83 16.37
N HIS A 102 6.42 1.87 15.13
CA HIS A 102 6.06 0.92 14.08
C HIS A 102 7.30 0.20 13.56
N ALA A 103 7.10 -0.99 12.98
CA ALA A 103 8.19 -1.73 12.35
C ALA A 103 8.85 -0.88 11.25
N LYS A 104 10.17 -0.88 11.18
CA LYS A 104 10.88 -0.14 10.14
C LYS A 104 10.57 -0.76 8.78
N LEU A 105 10.23 0.08 7.81
CA LEU A 105 10.15 -0.35 6.42
C LEU A 105 11.55 -0.35 5.83
N THR A 106 11.79 -1.30 4.94
CA THR A 106 12.99 -1.39 4.13
C THR A 106 12.64 -1.07 2.68
N MET A 107 13.54 -0.36 2.00
CA MET A 107 13.40 -0.04 0.59
C MET A 107 13.90 -1.21 -0.25
N LEU A 108 13.12 -1.61 -1.25
CA LEU A 108 13.55 -2.54 -2.28
C LEU A 108 14.17 -1.77 -3.46
N ASP A 109 15.16 -2.36 -4.13
CA ASP A 109 15.81 -1.76 -5.31
C ASP A 109 14.95 -1.79 -6.59
N TYR A 110 13.72 -2.27 -6.48
CA TYR A 110 12.78 -2.34 -7.58
C TYR A 110 12.31 -0.95 -8.01
N ARG A 111 12.59 -0.59 -9.26
CA ARG A 111 12.17 0.69 -9.85
C ARG A 111 10.73 0.60 -10.37
N ILE A 112 9.90 1.55 -9.95
CA ILE A 112 8.50 1.65 -10.40
C ILE A 112 8.39 2.73 -11.48
N ASP A 113 8.06 2.33 -12.71
CA ASP A 113 7.84 3.24 -13.83
C ASP A 113 6.33 3.50 -14.02
N TYR A 114 5.95 4.74 -14.33
CA TYR A 114 4.54 5.14 -14.52
C TYR A 114 4.28 5.48 -15.99
N CYS A 115 3.35 4.76 -16.63
CA CYS A 115 3.04 4.92 -18.06
C CYS A 115 2.62 6.34 -18.45
N ASN A 116 1.92 7.04 -17.57
CA ASN A 116 1.33 8.35 -17.79
C ASN A 116 2.19 9.51 -17.25
N HIS A 117 3.32 9.26 -16.61
CA HIS A 117 4.16 10.30 -16.03
C HIS A 117 5.54 10.37 -16.71
N LYS A 118 5.67 11.23 -17.72
CA LYS A 118 6.87 11.36 -18.59
C LYS A 118 8.21 11.49 -17.84
N LYS A 119 8.22 12.11 -16.65
CA LYS A 119 9.43 12.23 -15.81
C LYS A 119 9.74 10.95 -15.02
N LEU A 120 8.72 10.16 -14.69
CA LEU A 120 8.83 8.91 -13.91
C LEU A 120 8.92 7.67 -14.81
N SER A 121 8.83 7.81 -16.13
CA SER A 121 8.94 6.69 -17.06
C SER A 121 10.38 6.37 -17.50
N LYS A 122 11.34 7.30 -17.32
CA LYS A 122 12.74 7.13 -17.78
C LYS A 122 13.76 7.06 -16.65
N ALA A 123 13.50 7.75 -15.54
CA ALA A 123 14.40 7.83 -14.40
C ALA A 123 13.59 7.90 -13.11
N SER A 124 12.73 6.90 -12.88
CA SER A 124 11.87 6.91 -11.71
C SER A 124 12.67 6.90 -10.41
N PHE A 125 12.41 7.89 -9.57
CA PHE A 125 12.87 7.93 -8.18
C PHE A 125 11.94 7.15 -7.25
N VAL A 126 10.93 6.47 -7.77
CA VAL A 126 9.93 5.73 -6.98
C VAL A 126 10.39 4.29 -6.75
N ARG A 127 10.24 3.84 -5.51
CA ARG A 127 10.63 2.50 -5.02
C ARG A 127 9.51 1.92 -4.18
N ILE A 128 9.62 0.62 -3.91
CA ILE A 128 8.75 -0.09 -2.97
C ILE A 128 9.40 -0.06 -1.58
N PHE A 129 8.62 0.28 -0.56
CA PHE A 129 8.98 0.15 0.85
C PHE A 129 8.12 -0.91 1.50
N THR A 130 8.71 -1.83 2.26
CA THR A 130 7.97 -2.95 2.85
C THR A 130 8.51 -3.39 4.20
N ASP A 131 7.66 -4.02 5.01
CA ASP A 131 8.03 -4.73 6.23
C ASP A 131 8.38 -6.21 5.97
N LEU A 132 8.25 -6.68 4.73
CA LEU A 132 8.71 -8.01 4.33
C LEU A 132 10.24 -8.08 4.27
N PRO A 133 10.84 -9.23 4.63
CA PRO A 133 12.26 -9.46 4.40
C PRO A 133 12.59 -9.31 2.90
N PRO A 134 13.57 -8.47 2.51
CA PRO A 134 13.92 -8.26 1.10
C PRO A 134 14.26 -9.56 0.35
N ALA A 135 14.86 -10.54 1.05
CA ALA A 135 15.17 -11.86 0.48
C ALA A 135 13.94 -12.65 -0.02
N HIS A 136 12.75 -12.33 0.49
CA HIS A 136 11.50 -12.95 0.08
C HIS A 136 10.85 -12.27 -1.13
N VAL A 137 11.23 -11.02 -1.43
CA VAL A 137 10.68 -10.26 -2.56
C VAL A 137 11.71 -10.25 -3.70
N LYS A 138 11.59 -11.24 -4.60
CA LYS A 138 12.51 -11.38 -5.73
C LYS A 138 11.95 -10.72 -6.98
N PRO A 139 12.77 -9.98 -7.75
CA PRO A 139 12.34 -9.48 -9.04
C PRO A 139 12.06 -10.66 -9.99
N HIS A 140 11.23 -10.39 -11.00
CA HIS A 140 10.95 -11.36 -12.05
C HIS A 140 12.25 -11.91 -12.63
N LYS A 141 12.28 -13.21 -12.96
CA LYS A 141 13.51 -13.91 -13.39
C LYS A 141 14.21 -13.22 -14.57
N SER A 142 13.45 -12.66 -15.50
CA SER A 142 13.97 -11.92 -16.66
C SER A 142 14.72 -10.63 -16.32
N TRP A 143 14.58 -10.12 -15.09
CA TRP A 143 15.22 -8.89 -14.64
C TRP A 143 16.37 -9.14 -13.67
N GLN A 144 16.57 -10.39 -13.21
CA GLN A 144 17.62 -10.71 -12.24
C GLN A 144 19.03 -10.44 -12.81
N SER A 145 19.22 -10.60 -14.12
CA SER A 145 20.49 -10.29 -14.82
C SER A 145 20.82 -8.79 -14.88
N LEU A 146 19.86 -7.90 -14.64
CA LEU A 146 20.09 -6.45 -14.63
C LEU A 146 20.67 -5.95 -13.30
N TYR A 147 20.67 -6.80 -12.26
CA TYR A 147 21.10 -6.48 -10.90
C TYR A 147 22.20 -7.44 -10.40
N SER A 148 22.86 -8.15 -11.31
CA SER A 148 24.01 -9.05 -11.04
C SER A 148 25.34 -8.32 -11.22
#